data_AF-A0A7S2MV34-F1
#
_entry.id   AF-A0A7S2MV34-F1
#
_cell.length_a   1.000
_cell.length_b   1.000
_cell.length_c   1.000
_cell.angle_alpha   90.00
_cell.angle_beta   90.00
_cell.angle_gamma   90.00
#
_symmetry.space_group_name_H-M   'P 1'
#
loop_
_entity.id
_entity.type
_entity.pdbx_description
1 polymer ?
#
loop_
_entity_poly.entity_id
_entity_poly.type
_entity_poly.pdbx_seq_one_letter_code
_entity_poly.pdbx_strand_id
1 'polypeptide(L)'
;MSEFMGLVGGSYDAKAAGKDGFSPGGASLHVASTPHGPDSVSYAAAIAADTSVPHKFDGGLAFMFETSALLQLTSHAADPMKSAVQANYAACWEGLPRATIPEGLEANGE
;
A
#
# COMPACT_ATOMS: atom_id res chain seq x y z
N MET A 1 7.63 10.33 -9.02
CA MET A 1 7.43 11.06 -7.75
C MET A 1 7.88 10.18 -6.59
N SER A 2 8.02 10.71 -5.38
CA SER A 2 8.16 9.94 -4.14
C SER A 2 6.91 10.16 -3.29
N GLU A 3 6.36 9.08 -2.74
CA GLU A 3 5.08 9.09 -2.04
C GLU A 3 5.32 8.77 -0.55
N PHE A 4 5.11 9.77 0.31
CA PHE A 4 5.09 9.59 1.76
C PHE A 4 3.64 9.60 2.24
N MET A 5 3.16 8.46 2.70
CA MET A 5 1.80 8.28 3.21
C MET A 5 1.79 8.35 4.73
N GLY A 6 0.72 8.92 5.29
CA GLY A 6 0.41 8.87 6.72
C GLY A 6 -1.08 8.62 6.97
N LEU A 7 -1.41 8.19 8.19
CA LEU A 7 -2.79 7.93 8.62
C LEU A 7 -3.15 8.78 9.83
N VAL A 8 -4.18 9.63 9.71
CA VAL A 8 -4.66 10.46 10.82
C VAL A 8 -5.49 9.63 11.79
N GLY A 9 -6.40 8.81 11.27
CA GLY A 9 -7.30 7.98 12.07
C GLY A 9 -8.03 6.95 11.20
N GLY A 10 -8.52 5.88 11.85
CA GLY A 10 -9.24 4.79 11.18
C GLY A 10 -8.31 3.83 10.43
N SER A 11 -8.71 3.44 9.21
CA SER A 11 -7.99 2.55 8.30
C SER A 11 -7.74 3.21 6.93
N TYR A 12 -6.83 2.61 6.17
CA TYR A 12 -6.55 2.97 4.79
C TYR A 12 -6.95 1.81 3.88
N ASP A 13 -7.72 2.09 2.82
CA ASP A 13 -8.39 1.06 2.01
C ASP A 13 -7.43 0.08 1.32
N ALA A 14 -6.23 0.52 0.96
CA ALA A 14 -5.26 -0.33 0.25
C ALA A 14 -4.37 -1.19 1.17
N LYS A 15 -4.50 -1.05 2.50
CA LYS A 15 -3.64 -1.73 3.47
C LYS A 15 -4.44 -2.30 4.63
N ALA A 16 -4.25 -3.58 4.91
CA ALA A 16 -4.81 -4.22 6.09
C ALA A 16 -4.36 -3.50 7.37
N ALA A 17 -5.31 -3.28 8.27
CA ALA A 17 -5.05 -2.75 9.60
C ALA A 17 -4.47 -3.83 10.53
N GLY A 18 -3.70 -3.44 11.55
CA GLY A 18 -3.18 -4.37 12.56
C GLY A 18 -1.80 -4.00 13.08
N LYS A 19 -1.25 -4.85 13.95
CA LYS A 19 0.05 -4.65 14.62
C LYS A 19 1.23 -4.55 13.64
N ASP A 20 1.10 -5.16 12.47
CA ASP A 20 2.06 -5.12 11.36
C ASP A 20 1.47 -4.44 10.11
N GLY A 21 0.36 -3.71 10.28
CA GLY A 21 -0.38 -3.02 9.23
C GLY A 21 -0.22 -1.51 9.30
N PHE A 22 -0.92 -0.80 8.41
CA PHE A 22 -0.93 0.65 8.40
C PHE A 22 -1.91 1.18 9.45
N SER A 23 -1.40 1.89 10.47
CA SER A 23 -2.17 2.32 11.64
C SER A 23 -2.06 3.83 11.88
N PRO A 24 -3.01 4.46 12.60
CA PRO A 24 -2.97 5.90 12.89
C PRO A 24 -1.64 6.33 13.53
N GLY A 25 -1.02 7.38 12.98
CA GLY A 25 0.32 7.85 13.35
C GLY A 25 1.47 7.10 12.64
N GLY A 26 1.17 6.01 11.93
CA GLY A 26 2.13 5.30 11.08
C GLY A 26 2.40 6.04 9.77
N ALA A 27 3.48 5.62 9.10
CA ALA A 27 3.88 6.16 7.82
C ALA A 27 4.46 5.08 6.89
N SER A 28 4.34 5.29 5.57
CA SER A 28 5.05 4.51 4.57
C SER A 28 5.70 5.41 3.54
N LEU A 29 6.85 5.00 3.01
CA LEU A 29 7.55 5.70 1.96
C LEU A 29 7.74 4.78 0.75
N HIS A 30 7.26 5.21 -0.41
CA HIS A 30 7.53 4.60 -1.70
C HIS A 30 8.32 5.61 -2.54
N VAL A 31 9.62 5.37 -2.71
CA VAL A 31 10.48 6.24 -3.53
C VAL A 31 10.25 5.98 -5.01
N ALA A 32 10.65 6.94 -5.85
CA ALA A 32 10.43 6.86 -7.29
C ALA A 32 10.76 5.49 -7.90
N SER A 33 9.84 5.01 -8.73
CA SER A 33 9.92 3.73 -9.44
C SER A 33 9.90 2.48 -8.54
N THR A 34 9.61 2.60 -7.24
CA THR A 34 9.34 1.45 -6.38
C THR A 34 7.94 0.90 -6.68
N PRO A 35 7.80 -0.35 -7.15
CA PRO A 35 6.49 -0.96 -7.33
C PRO A 35 5.76 -1.02 -6.00
N HIS A 36 4.51 -0.56 -5.99
CA HIS A 36 3.65 -0.59 -4.82
C HIS A 36 2.19 -0.75 -5.29
N GLY A 37 1.29 -0.97 -4.33
CA GLY A 37 -0.11 -1.23 -4.61
C GLY A 37 -0.80 -1.84 -3.38
N PRO A 38 -2.07 -2.26 -3.52
CA PRO A 38 -2.79 -2.92 -2.45
C PRO A 38 -2.05 -4.18 -2.00
N ASP A 39 -2.10 -4.46 -0.70
CA ASP A 39 -1.57 -5.73 -0.20
C ASP A 39 -2.44 -6.93 -0.65
N SER A 40 -1.92 -8.14 -0.44
CA SER A 40 -2.59 -9.37 -0.87
C SER A 40 -3.99 -9.56 -0.26
N VAL A 41 -4.19 -9.10 0.98
CA VAL A 41 -5.49 -9.18 1.69
C VAL A 41 -6.49 -8.21 1.08
N SER A 42 -6.09 -6.97 0.86
CA SER A 42 -6.92 -5.91 0.27
C SER A 42 -7.26 -6.25 -1.17
N TYR A 43 -6.30 -6.80 -1.93
CA TYR A 43 -6.54 -7.34 -3.26
C TYR A 43 -7.63 -8.42 -3.25
N ALA A 44 -7.49 -9.45 -2.42
CA ALA A 44 -8.46 -10.55 -2.37
C ALA A 44 -9.87 -10.08 -1.98
N ALA A 45 -9.97 -9.13 -1.04
CA ALA A 45 -11.23 -8.53 -0.65
C ALA A 45 -11.88 -7.75 -1.80
N ALA A 46 -11.11 -6.94 -2.52
CA ALA A 46 -11.61 -6.18 -3.67
C ALA A 46 -12.06 -7.08 -4.83
N ILE A 47 -11.36 -8.18 -5.09
CA ILE A 47 -11.73 -9.16 -6.14
C ILE A 47 -13.05 -9.88 -5.79
N ALA A 48 -13.29 -10.14 -4.50
CA ALA A 48 -14.50 -10.82 -4.04
C ALA A 48 -15.70 -9.88 -3.82
N ALA A 49 -15.50 -8.56 -3.87
CA ALA A 49 -16.53 -7.58 -3.56
C ALA A 49 -17.63 -7.53 -4.63
N ASP A 50 -18.89 -7.43 -4.18
CA ASP A 50 -20.02 -7.14 -5.08
C ASP A 50 -20.00 -5.67 -5.49
N THR A 51 -19.74 -5.43 -6.77
CA THR A 51 -19.67 -4.08 -7.35
C THR A 51 -21.00 -3.59 -7.90
N SER A 52 -22.08 -4.37 -7.78
CA SER A 52 -23.42 -3.96 -8.22
C SER A 52 -24.09 -2.95 -7.27
N VAL A 53 -23.57 -2.82 -6.04
CA VAL A 53 -24.11 -1.93 -5.01
C VAL A 53 -23.06 -0.87 -4.64
N PRO A 54 -23.43 0.43 -4.59
CA PRO A 54 -22.51 1.47 -4.14
C PRO A 54 -22.08 1.28 -2.69
N HIS A 55 -20.79 1.44 -2.43
CA HIS A 55 -20.22 1.41 -1.09
C HIS A 55 -19.65 2.79 -0.73
N LYS A 56 -20.09 3.35 0.40
CA LYS A 56 -19.50 4.57 0.95
C LYS A 56 -18.33 4.17 1.84
N PHE A 57 -17.13 4.65 1.51
CA PHE A 57 -16.00 4.53 2.42
C PHE A 57 -16.12 5.53 3.58
N ASP A 58 -16.08 5.02 4.80
CA ASP A 58 -16.03 5.78 6.06
C ASP A 58 -14.94 5.25 7.01
N GLY A 59 -14.00 4.47 6.48
CA GLY A 59 -13.01 3.73 7.26
C GLY A 59 -11.92 4.58 7.91
N GLY A 60 -11.62 5.78 7.39
CA GLY A 60 -10.58 6.62 7.97
C GLY A 60 -10.17 7.83 7.13
N LEU A 61 -9.09 8.48 7.57
CA LEU A 61 -8.47 9.62 6.88
C LEU A 61 -6.96 9.41 6.74
N ALA A 62 -6.56 8.94 5.57
CA ALA A 62 -5.16 8.91 5.15
C ALA A 62 -4.77 10.23 4.45
N PHE A 63 -3.48 10.53 4.41
CA PHE A 63 -2.93 11.64 3.64
C PHE A 63 -1.62 11.24 2.96
N MET A 64 -1.22 12.01 1.95
CA MET A 64 0.03 11.83 1.24
C MET A 64 0.75 13.16 1.09
N PHE A 65 2.07 13.15 1.29
CA PHE A 65 2.97 14.15 0.73
C PHE A 65 3.67 13.53 -0.47
N GLU A 66 3.38 14.06 -1.66
CA GLU A 66 3.99 13.62 -2.91
C GLU A 66 5.04 14.66 -3.35
N THR A 67 6.27 14.21 -3.61
CA THR A 67 7.37 15.09 -4.01
C THR A 67 7.98 14.69 -5.35
N SER A 68 8.43 15.68 -6.12
CA SER A 68 9.22 15.43 -7.34
C SER A 68 10.65 15.00 -7.01
N ALA A 69 11.20 15.46 -5.90
CA ALA A 69 12.48 15.01 -5.38
C ALA A 69 12.41 13.58 -4.82
N LEU A 70 13.58 12.91 -4.78
CA LEU A 70 13.75 11.67 -4.04
C LEU A 70 13.81 11.96 -2.54
N LEU A 71 13.03 11.22 -1.76
CA LEU A 71 13.08 11.27 -0.30
C LEU A 71 14.03 10.19 0.21
N GLN A 72 14.92 10.57 1.12
CA GLN A 72 15.81 9.65 1.82
C GLN A 72 15.42 9.55 3.29
N LEU A 73 15.53 8.35 3.86
CA LEU A 73 15.35 8.16 5.29
C LEU A 73 16.48 8.85 6.05
N THR A 74 16.13 9.47 7.17
CA THR A 74 17.14 9.89 8.14
C THR A 74 17.77 8.67 8.81
N SER A 75 18.96 8.84 9.38
CA SER A 75 19.63 7.79 10.15
C SER A 75 18.79 7.31 11.35
N HIS A 76 17.92 8.15 11.90
CA HIS A 76 17.00 7.78 12.96
C HIS A 76 15.87 6.87 12.43
N ALA A 77 15.23 7.24 11.32
CA ALA A 77 14.13 6.48 10.74
C ALA A 77 14.55 5.14 10.12
N ALA A 78 15.81 5.02 9.70
CA ALA A 78 16.37 3.78 9.16
C ALA A 78 16.85 2.78 10.24
N ASP A 79 16.98 3.22 11.49
CA ASP A 79 17.52 2.40 12.58
C ASP A 79 16.37 1.67 13.33
N PRO A 80 16.34 0.32 13.30
CA PRO A 80 15.29 -0.46 13.95
C PRO A 80 15.38 -0.44 15.49
N MET A 81 16.49 0.01 16.06
CA MET A 81 16.58 0.23 17.52
C MET A 81 16.05 1.61 17.94
N LYS A 82 15.91 2.55 17.00
CA LYS A 82 15.51 3.94 17.28
C LYS A 82 14.13 4.30 16.74
N SER A 83 13.59 3.51 15.82
CA SER A 83 12.31 3.75 15.16
C SER A 83 11.46 2.49 15.12
N ALA A 84 10.19 2.65 14.76
CA ALA A 84 9.24 1.55 14.57
C ALA A 84 9.27 1.01 13.13
N VAL A 85 10.44 0.99 12.46
CA VAL A 85 10.54 0.49 11.08
C VAL A 85 10.21 -1.00 11.02
N GLN A 86 9.28 -1.36 10.13
CA GLN A 86 8.86 -2.74 9.92
C GLN A 86 9.81 -3.42 8.92
N ALA A 87 10.62 -4.37 9.40
CA ALA A 87 11.67 -5.01 8.60
C ALA A 87 11.13 -5.90 7.45
N ASN A 88 9.90 -6.37 7.56
CA ASN A 88 9.25 -7.30 6.62
C ASN A 88 8.08 -6.67 5.87
N TYR A 89 8.08 -5.34 5.66
CA TYR A 89 6.96 -4.67 4.97
C TYR A 89 6.63 -5.28 3.59
N ALA A 90 7.66 -5.75 2.87
CA ALA A 90 7.48 -6.42 1.58
C ALA A 90 6.58 -7.68 1.65
N ALA A 91 6.51 -8.34 2.81
CA ALA A 91 5.74 -9.56 2.99
C ALA A 91 4.22 -9.37 2.78
N CYS A 92 3.71 -8.14 2.89
CA CYS A 92 2.28 -7.87 2.67
C CYS A 92 1.83 -8.22 1.22
N TRP A 93 2.76 -8.26 0.27
CA TRP A 93 2.49 -8.62 -1.13
C TRP A 93 2.78 -10.09 -1.48
N GLU A 94 3.34 -10.90 -0.59
CA GLU A 94 3.75 -12.29 -0.90
C GLU A 94 2.59 -13.20 -1.33
N GLY A 95 1.35 -12.89 -0.91
CA GLY A 95 0.15 -13.66 -1.25
C GLY A 95 -0.51 -13.32 -2.58
N LEU A 96 0.06 -12.42 -3.40
CA LEU A 96 -0.56 -12.02 -4.66
C LEU A 96 -0.51 -13.16 -5.71
N PRO A 97 -1.66 -13.56 -6.30
CA PRO A 97 -1.67 -14.57 -7.34
C PRO A 97 -1.09 -14.00 -8.64
N ARG A 98 -0.51 -14.89 -9.45
CA ARG A 98 -0.14 -14.54 -10.83
C ARG A 98 -1.40 -14.17 -11.61
N ALA A 99 -1.37 -13.05 -12.31
CA ALA A 99 -2.44 -12.67 -13.23
C ALA A 99 -2.62 -13.71 -14.35
N THR A 100 -3.86 -14.09 -14.62
CA THR A 100 -4.25 -14.89 -15.78
C THR A 100 -4.78 -13.96 -16.86
N ILE A 101 -4.24 -14.07 -18.06
CA ILE A 101 -4.76 -13.37 -19.23
C ILE A 101 -5.80 -14.28 -19.87
N PRO A 102 -7.05 -13.83 -20.06
CA PRO A 102 -8.06 -14.63 -20.77
C PRO A 102 -7.59 -14.95 -22.20
N GLU A 103 -7.84 -16.18 -22.66
CA GLU A 103 -7.54 -16.56 -24.04
C GLU A 103 -8.25 -15.65 -25.04
N GLY A 104 -7.54 -15.19 -26.07
CA GLY A 104 -8.07 -14.33 -27.13
C GLY A 104 -7.92 -12.82 -26.91
N LEU A 105 -7.37 -12.38 -25.77
CA LEU A 105 -6.81 -11.03 -25.63
C LEU A 105 -5.33 -11.07 -26.01
N GLU A 106 -5.02 -10.78 -27.28
CA GLU A 106 -3.65 -10.47 -27.70
C GLU A 106 -3.13 -9.34 -26.79
N ALA A 107 -1.98 -9.56 -26.14
CA ALA A 107 -1.28 -8.46 -25.50
C ALA A 107 -0.94 -7.47 -26.61
N ASN A 108 -1.56 -6.29 -26.59
CA ASN A 108 -1.23 -5.23 -27.53
C ASN A 108 0.27 -4.97 -27.41
N GLY A 109 1.04 -5.52 -28.36
CA GLY A 109 2.47 -5.35 -28.44
C GLY A 109 2.75 -3.92 -28.85
N GLU A 110 3.27 -3.14 -27.91
CA GLU A 110 4.18 -2.02 -28.17
C GLU A 110 5.54 -2.35 -27.57
#